data_AF-A0A7W7YEI5-F1
#
_entry.id   AF-A0A7W7YEI5-F1
#
_cell.length_a   1.000
_cell.length_b   1.000
_cell.length_c   1.000
_cell.angle_alpha   90.00
_cell.angle_beta   90.00
_cell.angle_gamma   90.00
#
_symmetry.space_group_name_H-M   'P 1'
#
loop_
_entity.id
_entity.type
_entity.pdbx_description
1 polymer ?
#
loop_
_entity_poly.entity_id
_entity_poly.type
_entity_poly.pdbx_seq_one_letter_code
_entity_poly.pdbx_strand_id
1 'polypeptide(L)' 'MKKLGLSHRPTFRQNYLQPALDAGLIERTLPDKPNSRLQKYRRSGG' A
#
# COMPACT_ATOMS: atom_id res chain seq x y z
N MET A 1 -8.70 -4.28 -3.28
CA MET A 1 -9.40 -5.58 -3.27
C MET A 1 -10.40 -5.67 -4.42
N LYS A 2 -11.52 -4.92 -4.41
CA LYS A 2 -12.51 -4.96 -5.52
C LYS A 2 -11.95 -4.71 -6.93
N LYS A 3 -11.01 -3.75 -7.09
CA LYS A 3 -10.35 -3.44 -8.39
C LYS A 3 -9.29 -4.45 -8.85
N LEU A 4 -8.81 -5.32 -7.96
CA LEU A 4 -7.78 -6.33 -8.28
C LEU A 4 -8.35 -7.76 -8.24
N GLY A 5 -9.66 -7.94 -8.00
CA GLY A 5 -10.26 -9.26 -7.81
C GLY A 5 -9.80 -10.02 -6.55
N LEU A 6 -8.98 -9.40 -5.70
CA LEU A 6 -8.41 -10.05 -4.51
C LEU A 6 -9.39 -9.96 -3.33
N SER A 7 -9.87 -11.12 -2.86
CA SER A 7 -10.74 -11.26 -1.68
C SER A 7 -9.96 -11.23 -0.37
N HIS A 8 -8.68 -11.65 -0.40
CA HIS A 8 -7.88 -11.88 0.80
C HIS A 8 -6.92 -10.70 1.09
N ARG A 9 -7.17 -10.01 2.21
CA ARG A 9 -6.43 -8.81 2.65
C ARG A 9 -4.94 -9.06 2.91
N PRO A 10 -4.52 -10.17 3.57
CA PRO A 10 -3.12 -10.47 3.79
C PRO A 10 -2.33 -10.60 2.48
N THR A 11 -2.90 -11.30 1.50
CA THR A 11 -2.25 -11.55 0.20
C THR A 11 -2.03 -10.26 -0.59
N PHE A 12 -3.02 -9.36 -0.60
CA PHE A 12 -2.84 -8.03 -1.22
C PHE A 12 -1.69 -7.25 -0.56
N ARG A 13 -1.60 -7.31 0.77
CA ARG A 13 -0.56 -6.60 1.51
C ARG A 13 0.84 -7.14 1.18
N GLN A 14 1.01 -8.46 1.23
CA GLN A 14 2.30 -9.13 1.02
C GLN A 14 2.76 -9.08 -0.44
N ASN A 15 1.84 -9.26 -1.40
CA ASN A 15 2.23 -9.45 -2.80
C ASN A 15 2.21 -8.16 -3.63
N TYR A 16 1.54 -7.10 -3.16
CA TYR A 16 1.39 -5.87 -3.92
C TYR A 16 1.80 -4.64 -3.14
N LEU A 17 1.26 -4.46 -1.93
CA LEU A 17 1.48 -3.23 -1.18
C LEU A 17 2.91 -3.11 -0.65
N GLN A 18 3.40 -4.15 0.03
CA GLN A 18 4.73 -4.15 0.62
C GLN A 18 5.82 -4.07 -0.46
N PRO A 19 5.79 -4.87 -1.55
CA PRO A 19 6.81 -4.77 -2.59
C PRO A 19 6.85 -3.39 -3.27
N ALA A 20 5.70 -2.74 -3.47
CA ALA A 20 5.67 -1.41 -4.08
C ALA A 20 6.19 -0.29 -3.15
N LEU A 21 6.01 -0.45 -1.84
CA LEU A 21 6.62 0.44 -0.83
C LEU A 21 8.13 0.23 -0.76
N ASP A 22 8.58 -1.03 -0.71
CA ASP A 22 9.99 -1.39 -0.60
C ASP A 22 10.77 -1.00 -1.86
N ALA A 23 10.16 -1.13 -3.04
CA ALA A 23 10.71 -0.65 -4.31
C ALA A 23 10.62 0.89 -4.46
N GLY A 24 10.03 1.60 -3.50
CA GLY A 24 9.90 3.06 -3.53
C GLY A 24 9.03 3.57 -4.68
N LEU A 25 8.11 2.76 -5.24
CA LEU A 25 7.19 3.15 -6.32
C LEU A 25 5.97 3.93 -5.81
N ILE A 26 5.64 3.72 -4.54
CA ILE A 26 4.59 4.42 -3.81
C ILE A 26 5.10 4.76 -2.42
N GLU A 27 4.47 5.74 -1.79
CA GLU A 27 4.78 6.14 -0.42
C GLU A 27 3.52 6.36 0.41
N ARG A 28 3.69 6.30 1.74
CA ARG A 28 2.64 6.53 2.72
C ARG A 28 2.39 8.03 2.85
N THR A 29 1.12 8.45 2.81
CA THR A 29 0.76 9.85 3.07
C THR A 29 0.75 10.21 4.56
N LEU A 30 0.73 9.20 5.44
CA LEU A 30 0.76 9.31 6.90
C LEU A 30 1.88 8.41 7.47
N PRO A 31 3.16 8.78 7.30
CA PRO A 31 4.28 7.94 7.74
C PRO A 31 4.26 7.67 9.26
N ASP A 32 3.88 8.67 10.07
CA ASP A 32 3.88 8.56 11.54
C ASP A 32 2.78 7.65 12.08
N LYS A 33 1.75 7.35 11.27
CA LYS A 33 0.59 6.53 11.66
C LYS A 33 0.38 5.39 10.66
N PRO A 34 1.33 4.43 10.59
CA PRO A 34 1.39 3.43 9.53
C PRO A 34 0.20 2.46 9.48
N ASN A 35 -0.48 2.28 10.61
CA ASN A 35 -1.64 1.41 10.75
C ASN A 35 -2.98 2.19 10.80
N SER A 36 -2.97 3.49 10.48
CA SER A 36 -4.17 4.32 10.48
C SER A 36 -5.23 3.79 9.50
N ARG A 37 -6.49 3.79 9.90
CA ARG A 37 -7.62 3.50 9.00
C ARG A 37 -7.72 4.53 7.86
N LEU A 38 -7.17 5.73 8.05
CA LEU A 38 -7.12 6.80 7.05
C LEU A 38 -5.86 6.76 6.19
N GLN A 39 -5.01 5.74 6.35
CA GLN A 39 -3.80 5.57 5.54
C GLN A 39 -4.13 5.54 4.05
N LYS A 40 -3.46 6.40 3.28
CA LYS A 40 -3.49 6.39 1.82
C LYS A 40 -2.07 6.23 1.28
N TYR A 41 -2.01 5.96 -0.02
CA TYR A 41 -0.76 5.77 -0.76
C TYR A 41 -0.79 6.65 -2.00
N ARG A 42 0.34 7.27 -2.32
CA ARG A 42 0.53 8.02 -3.57
C ARG A 42 1.72 7.45 -4.33
N ARG A 43 1.76 7.64 -5.65
CA ARG A 43 2.96 7.35 -6.44
C ARG A 43 4.09 8.24 -5.92
N SER A 44 5.26 7.66 -5.72
CA SER A 44 6.46 8.45 -5.51
C SER A 44 6.73 9.26 -6.78
N GLY A 45 7.09 10.53 -6.61
CA GLY A 45 7.68 11.31 -7.70
C GLY A 45 9.12 10.87 -7.83
N GLY A 46 9.42 10.09 -8.86
CA GLY A 46 10.80 10.00 -9.35
C GLY A 46 11.24 11.33 -9.92
#